data_AF-A0A6G3XJW7-F1
#
_entry.id   AF-A0A6G3XJW7-F1
#
_cell.length_a   1.000
_cell.length_b   1.000
_cell.length_c   1.000
_cell.angle_alpha   90.00
_cell.angle_beta   90.00
_cell.angle_gamma   90.00
#
_symmetry.space_group_name_H-M   'P 1'
#
loop_
_entity.id
_entity.type
_entity.pdbx_description
1 polymer ?
#
loop_
_entity_poly.entity_id
_entity_poly.type
_entity_poly.pdbx_seq_one_letter_code
_entity_poly.pdbx_strand_id
1 'polypeptide(L)'
;HRLPVTTTDRLLAVTTIAFDIAGLDLYVPLTAGARLVLAAADRIRDMDRLAALITDSGATLMQATPTLWQALLSEHPDAVTGLRVLVGGEALPPALATRLREHAASVRNMYGPTETTIWSTTAELDDRRGTPPIGRPIANTRA
;
A
#
# COMPACT_ATOMS: atom_id res chain seq x y z
N HIS A 1 1.82 -15.94 3.16
CA HIS A 1 1.12 -14.87 3.88
C HIS A 1 0.11 -14.24 2.93
N ARG A 2 -1.21 -14.34 3.20
CA ARG A 2 -2.24 -13.60 2.46
C ARG A 2 -2.49 -12.27 3.19
N LEU A 3 -2.71 -11.18 2.46
CA LEU A 3 -3.27 -9.97 3.07
C LEU A 3 -4.66 -10.33 3.62
N PRO A 4 -4.99 -9.97 4.88
CA PRO A 4 -6.33 -10.19 5.43
C PRO A 4 -7.28 -9.15 4.83
N VAL A 5 -7.72 -9.40 3.60
CA VAL A 5 -8.75 -8.59 2.93
C VAL A 5 -10.09 -9.29 3.11
N THR A 6 -11.11 -8.55 3.51
CA THR A 6 -12.47 -9.06 3.73
C THR A 6 -13.49 -8.32 2.84
N THR A 7 -14.74 -8.78 2.82
CA THR A 7 -15.83 -8.14 2.05
C THR A 7 -16.15 -6.72 2.51
N THR A 8 -15.74 -6.32 3.71
CA THR A 8 -15.95 -4.97 4.23
C THR A 8 -14.87 -3.99 3.76
N ASP A 9 -13.80 -4.49 3.15
CA ASP A 9 -12.69 -3.65 2.74
C ASP A 9 -12.97 -2.86 1.46
N ARG A 10 -12.32 -1.70 1.38
CA ARG A 10 -12.33 -0.83 0.21
C ARG A 10 -10.89 -0.51 -0.15
N LEU A 11 -10.40 -1.12 -1.22
CA LEU A 11 -9.06 -0.88 -1.73
C LEU A 11 -9.09 0.32 -2.68
N LEU A 12 -8.30 1.35 -2.38
CA LEU A 12 -8.06 2.47 -3.30
C LEU A 12 -6.87 2.12 -4.20
N ALA A 13 -7.17 1.87 -5.47
CA ALA A 13 -6.16 1.59 -6.49
C ALA A 13 -5.68 2.91 -7.10
N VAL A 14 -4.47 3.30 -6.71
CA VAL A 14 -3.72 4.43 -7.27
C VAL A 14 -2.69 4.01 -8.31
N THR A 15 -2.46 2.71 -8.47
CA THR A 15 -1.56 2.17 -9.47
C THR A 15 -2.21 2.34 -10.84
N THR A 16 -1.65 3.21 -11.68
CA THR A 16 -2.01 3.29 -13.10
C THR A 16 -1.86 1.90 -13.73
N ILE A 17 -2.86 1.49 -14.51
CA ILE A 17 -2.99 0.20 -15.23
C ILE A 17 -1.76 -0.18 -16.10
N ALA A 18 -0.77 0.72 -16.23
CA ALA A 18 0.47 0.54 -17.00
C ALA A 18 1.65 -0.07 -16.22
N PHE A 19 1.55 -0.28 -14.90
CA PHE A 19 2.60 -0.95 -14.10
C PHE A 19 2.17 -2.37 -13.70
N ASP A 20 3.11 -3.29 -13.75
CA ASP A 20 3.00 -4.74 -13.49
C ASP A 20 2.41 -5.08 -12.10
N ILE A 21 2.42 -4.10 -11.17
CA ILE A 21 1.80 -4.15 -9.84
C ILE A 21 0.27 -4.18 -9.88
N ALA A 22 -0.37 -3.73 -10.97
CA ALA A 22 -1.83 -3.69 -11.09
C ALA A 22 -2.49 -5.07 -11.04
N GLY A 23 -1.77 -6.16 -11.33
CA GLY A 23 -2.32 -7.51 -11.26
C GLY A 23 -2.80 -7.88 -9.86
N LEU A 24 -2.04 -7.56 -8.81
CA LEU A 24 -2.35 -8.03 -7.46
C LEU A 24 -3.31 -7.08 -6.71
N ASP A 25 -3.19 -5.78 -6.95
CA ASP A 25 -4.12 -4.76 -6.42
C ASP A 25 -5.55 -4.93 -6.96
N LEU A 26 -5.71 -5.46 -8.17
CA LEU A 26 -7.02 -5.69 -8.78
C LEU A 26 -7.63 -7.05 -8.37
N TYR A 27 -6.88 -8.15 -8.39
CA TYR A 27 -7.46 -9.49 -8.17
C TYR A 27 -7.61 -9.87 -6.69
N VAL A 28 -6.78 -9.38 -5.77
CA VAL A 28 -6.89 -9.71 -4.34
C VAL A 28 -8.21 -9.22 -3.72
N PRO A 29 -8.63 -7.95 -3.87
CA PRO A 29 -9.93 -7.52 -3.34
C PRO A 29 -11.09 -8.23 -4.04
N LEU A 30 -11.03 -8.43 -5.37
CA LEU A 30 -12.11 -9.06 -6.12
C LEU A 30 -12.33 -10.54 -5.74
N THR A 31 -11.25 -11.27 -5.41
CA THR A 31 -11.36 -12.67 -4.94
C THR A 31 -11.79 -12.80 -3.49
N ALA A 32 -11.70 -11.72 -2.69
CA ALA A 32 -12.18 -11.65 -1.31
C ALA A 32 -13.59 -11.03 -1.19
N GLY A 33 -14.19 -10.57 -2.30
CA GLY A 33 -15.48 -9.87 -2.33
C GLY A 33 -15.42 -8.44 -1.79
N ALA A 34 -14.23 -7.83 -1.73
CA ALA A 34 -14.02 -6.46 -1.31
C ALA A 34 -14.34 -5.46 -2.44
N ARG A 35 -14.49 -4.18 -2.07
CA ARG A 35 -14.73 -3.11 -3.04
C ARG A 35 -13.41 -2.55 -3.57
N LEU A 36 -13.37 -2.28 -4.87
CA LEU A 36 -12.28 -1.58 -5.52
C LEU A 36 -12.71 -0.16 -5.89
N VAL A 37 -11.88 0.82 -5.54
CA VAL A 37 -12.04 2.24 -5.90
C VAL A 37 -10.88 2.60 -6.82
N LEU A 38 -11.19 2.97 -8.06
CA LEU A 38 -10.17 3.33 -9.05
C LEU A 38 -9.91 4.83 -8.99
N ALA A 39 -8.68 5.23 -8.66
CA ALA A 39 -8.29 6.63 -8.68
C ALA A 39 -7.98 7.07 -10.12
N ALA A 40 -8.52 8.22 -10.52
CA ALA A 40 -8.16 8.85 -11.79
C ALA A 40 -6.75 9.47 -11.71
N ALA A 41 -6.04 9.50 -12.84
CA ALA A 41 -4.65 9.96 -12.88
C ALA A 41 -4.47 11.43 -12.43
N ASP A 42 -5.46 12.29 -12.67
CA ASP A 42 -5.48 13.67 -12.21
C ASP A 42 -5.61 13.77 -10.68
N ARG A 43 -6.33 12.83 -10.05
CA ARG A 43 -6.48 12.74 -8.59
C ARG A 43 -5.21 12.27 -7.91
N ILE A 44 -4.41 11.41 -8.56
CA ILE A 44 -3.15 10.90 -7.99
C ILE A 44 -2.04 11.97 -8.01
N ARG A 45 -2.09 12.90 -8.96
CA ARG A 45 -1.07 13.95 -9.13
C ARG A 45 -1.24 15.15 -8.20
N ASP A 46 -2.35 15.23 -7.50
CA ASP A 46 -2.77 16.34 -6.66
C ASP A 46 -3.07 15.78 -5.25
N MET A 47 -2.27 16.14 -4.26
CA MET A 47 -2.35 15.53 -2.92
C MET A 47 -3.63 15.93 -2.18
N ASP A 48 -4.17 17.14 -2.41
CA ASP A 48 -5.47 17.54 -1.88
C ASP A 48 -6.57 16.63 -2.41
N ARG A 49 -6.54 16.36 -3.73
CA ARG A 49 -7.52 15.48 -4.38
C ARG A 49 -7.36 14.02 -3.98
N LEU A 50 -6.13 13.56 -3.78
CA LEU A 50 -5.86 12.19 -3.33
C LEU A 50 -6.32 11.99 -1.88
N ALA A 51 -6.01 12.93 -0.98
CA ALA A 51 -6.46 12.90 0.41
C ALA A 51 -7.99 12.88 0.48
N ALA A 52 -8.66 13.78 -0.25
CA ALA A 52 -10.12 13.80 -0.34
C ALA A 52 -10.68 12.46 -0.85
N LEU A 53 -10.07 11.86 -1.87
CA LEU A 53 -10.51 10.58 -2.42
C LEU A 53 -10.38 9.43 -1.42
N ILE A 54 -9.32 9.40 -0.61
CA ILE A 54 -9.16 8.40 0.47
C ILE A 54 -10.34 8.51 1.45
N THR A 55 -10.66 9.72 1.89
CA THR A 55 -11.76 9.98 2.83
C THR A 55 -13.13 9.69 2.22
N ASP A 56 -13.44 10.28 1.06
CA ASP A 56 -14.76 10.20 0.42
C ASP A 56 -15.13 8.77 0.01
N SER A 57 -14.13 7.96 -0.37
CA SER A 57 -14.34 6.57 -0.71
C SER A 57 -14.46 5.65 0.51
N GLY A 58 -14.06 6.13 1.69
CA GLY A 58 -13.90 5.34 2.91
C GLY A 58 -12.91 4.19 2.70
N ALA A 59 -11.78 4.47 2.05
CA ALA A 59 -10.75 3.47 1.79
C ALA A 59 -10.22 2.87 3.10
N THR A 60 -10.07 1.55 3.14
CA THR A 60 -9.52 0.82 4.30
C THR A 60 -8.14 0.24 4.01
N LEU A 61 -7.73 0.24 2.74
CA LEU A 61 -6.48 -0.32 2.25
C LEU A 61 -6.01 0.47 1.02
N MET A 62 -4.73 0.78 0.97
CA MET A 62 -4.12 1.41 -0.21
C MET A 62 -2.67 0.97 -0.35
N GLN A 63 -2.25 0.70 -1.59
CA GLN A 63 -0.86 0.47 -1.95
C GLN A 63 -0.33 1.64 -2.74
N ALA A 64 0.83 2.15 -2.32
CA ALA A 64 1.57 3.15 -3.08
C ALA A 64 3.08 2.97 -2.91
N THR A 65 3.85 3.65 -3.76
CA THR A 65 5.31 3.69 -3.62
C THR A 65 5.74 4.61 -2.48
N PRO A 66 6.94 4.41 -1.90
CA PRO A 66 7.54 5.35 -0.96
C PRO A 66 7.50 6.81 -1.43
N THR A 67 7.69 7.09 -2.73
CA THR A 67 7.60 8.44 -3.29
C THR A 67 6.22 9.05 -3.13
N LEU A 68 5.14 8.33 -3.48
CA LEU A 68 3.77 8.84 -3.36
C LEU A 68 3.36 9.00 -1.88
N TRP A 69 3.77 8.08 -1.00
CA TRP A 69 3.52 8.23 0.43
C TRP A 69 4.24 9.45 1.02
N GLN A 70 5.45 9.75 0.59
CA GLN A 70 6.17 10.95 1.03
C GLN A 70 5.47 12.23 0.60
N ALA A 71 5.02 12.32 -0.64
CA ALA A 71 4.26 13.47 -1.13
C ALA A 71 2.98 13.66 -0.30
N LEU A 72 2.18 12.59 -0.15
CA LEU A 72 0.91 12.66 0.57
C LEU A 72 1.10 13.07 2.04
N LEU A 73 2.02 12.44 2.77
CA LEU A 73 2.23 12.76 4.19
C LEU A 73 2.86 14.13 4.42
N SER A 74 3.54 14.71 3.42
CA SER A 74 4.14 16.04 3.58
C SER A 74 3.09 17.16 3.58
N GLU A 75 1.94 16.92 2.95
CA GLU A 75 0.83 17.87 2.87
C GLU A 75 -0.35 17.46 3.77
N HIS A 76 -0.67 16.15 3.81
CA HIS A 76 -1.83 15.57 4.48
C HIS A 76 -1.46 14.33 5.31
N PRO A 77 -0.73 14.50 6.44
CA PRO A 77 -0.32 13.37 7.28
C PRO A 77 -1.51 12.56 7.84
N ASP A 78 -2.64 13.21 8.09
CA ASP A 78 -3.85 12.56 8.63
C ASP A 78 -4.67 11.81 7.57
N ALA A 79 -4.32 11.93 6.27
CA ALA A 79 -5.01 11.21 5.20
C ALA A 79 -4.89 9.68 5.34
N VAL A 80 -3.90 9.19 6.08
CA VAL A 80 -3.71 7.75 6.32
C VAL A 80 -4.31 7.28 7.64
N THR A 81 -4.98 8.15 8.41
CA THR A 81 -5.61 7.76 9.68
C THR A 81 -6.66 6.67 9.49
N GLY A 82 -6.50 5.55 10.20
CA GLY A 82 -7.38 4.38 10.06
C GLY A 82 -7.12 3.54 8.80
N LEU A 83 -6.24 3.98 7.90
CA LEU A 83 -5.89 3.28 6.67
C LEU A 83 -4.84 2.21 6.94
N ARG A 84 -5.01 1.02 6.35
CA ARG A 84 -3.93 0.03 6.27
C ARG A 84 -3.08 0.36 5.05
N VAL A 85 -1.81 0.63 5.27
CA VAL A 85 -0.88 1.08 4.24
C VAL A 85 -0.02 -0.07 3.75
N LEU A 86 0.01 -0.24 2.43
CA LEU A 86 0.90 -1.12 1.70
C LEU A 86 1.96 -0.28 0.99
N VAL A 87 3.24 -0.61 1.20
CA VAL A 87 4.37 0.09 0.60
C VAL A 87 5.16 -0.88 -0.26
N GLY A 88 5.42 -0.53 -1.52
CA GLY A 88 6.19 -1.38 -2.42
C GLY A 88 6.62 -0.65 -3.69
N GLY A 89 7.41 -1.32 -4.53
CA GLY A 89 7.91 -0.78 -5.80
C GLY A 89 9.17 0.08 -5.70
N GLU A 90 9.55 0.57 -4.52
CA GLU A 90 10.81 1.27 -4.27
C GLU A 90 11.35 0.89 -2.88
N ALA A 91 12.62 1.22 -2.60
CA ALA A 91 13.18 1.03 -1.26
C ALA A 91 12.48 1.95 -0.25
N LEU A 92 11.98 1.40 0.86
CA LEU A 92 11.28 2.15 1.91
C LEU A 92 12.27 2.85 2.86
N PRO A 93 12.32 4.20 2.90
CA PRO A 93 13.19 4.92 3.83
C PRO A 93 12.76 4.72 5.30
N PRO A 94 13.68 4.55 6.26
CA PRO A 94 13.34 4.37 7.68
C PRO A 94 12.54 5.53 8.28
N ALA A 95 12.82 6.76 7.86
CA ALA A 95 12.08 7.95 8.31
C ALA A 95 10.61 7.90 7.85
N LEU A 96 10.37 7.52 6.59
CA LEU A 96 9.02 7.36 6.05
C LEU A 96 8.27 6.22 6.75
N ALA A 97 8.92 5.09 6.97
CA ALA A 97 8.35 3.96 7.72
C ALA A 97 7.91 4.38 9.14
N THR A 98 8.67 5.26 9.78
CA THR A 98 8.33 5.81 11.10
C THR A 98 7.10 6.70 11.02
N ARG A 99 7.07 7.68 10.09
CA ARG A 99 5.93 8.58 9.90
C ARG A 99 4.64 7.81 9.55
N LEU A 100 4.72 6.82 8.67
CA LEU A 100 3.55 5.99 8.32
C LEU A 100 3.00 5.24 9.54
N ARG A 101 3.86 4.74 10.44
CA ARG A 101 3.43 4.07 11.67
C ARG A 101 2.78 5.00 12.69
N GLU A 102 3.14 6.28 12.68
CA GLU A 102 2.56 7.29 13.58
C GLU A 102 1.10 7.62 13.22
N HIS A 103 0.76 7.59 11.92
CA HIS A 103 -0.55 8.03 11.44
C HIS A 103 -1.45 6.90 10.93
N ALA A 104 -0.90 5.80 10.39
CA ALA A 104 -1.67 4.73 9.76
C ALA A 104 -2.15 3.66 10.76
N ALA A 105 -3.20 2.91 10.40
CA ALA A 105 -3.66 1.79 11.22
C ALA A 105 -2.67 0.61 11.21
N SER A 106 -2.00 0.37 10.09
CA SER A 106 -0.89 -0.57 9.98
C SER A 106 -0.05 -0.27 8.73
N VAL A 107 1.21 -0.70 8.75
CA VAL A 107 2.13 -0.52 7.63
C VAL A 107 2.75 -1.85 7.25
N ARG A 108 2.64 -2.22 5.98
CA ARG A 108 3.28 -3.42 5.43
C ARG A 108 4.22 -3.03 4.29
N ASN A 109 5.49 -3.38 4.44
CA ASN A 109 6.48 -3.26 3.38
C ASN A 109 6.46 -4.52 2.51
N MET A 110 6.51 -4.33 1.20
CA MET A 110 6.23 -5.35 0.21
C MET A 110 7.28 -5.28 -0.87
N TYR A 111 7.90 -6.42 -1.14
CA TYR A 111 8.99 -6.52 -2.09
C TYR A 111 8.76 -7.72 -3.01
N GLY A 112 8.96 -7.52 -4.30
CA GLY A 112 9.01 -8.59 -5.28
C GLY A 112 9.68 -8.07 -6.55
N PRO A 113 10.75 -8.71 -7.05
CA PRO A 113 11.24 -8.45 -8.39
C PRO A 113 10.20 -8.93 -9.42
N THR A 114 10.15 -8.26 -10.56
CA THR A 114 9.28 -8.56 -11.72
C THR A 114 9.32 -10.03 -12.15
N GLU A 115 10.45 -10.69 -11.93
CA GLU A 115 10.77 -12.05 -12.34
C GLU A 115 10.14 -13.15 -11.46
N THR A 116 9.59 -12.81 -10.28
CA THR A 116 9.18 -13.83 -9.27
C THR A 116 7.75 -13.69 -8.77
N THR A 117 6.81 -13.36 -9.66
CA THR A 117 5.36 -13.27 -9.38
C THR A 117 5.01 -12.16 -8.38
N ILE A 118 5.26 -10.92 -8.82
CA ILE A 118 4.74 -9.64 -8.30
C ILE A 118 5.15 -9.32 -6.84
N TRP A 119 4.84 -10.13 -5.82
CA TRP A 119 5.30 -9.92 -4.43
C TRP A 119 6.02 -11.17 -3.91
N SER A 120 7.32 -11.09 -3.64
CA SER A 120 8.08 -12.22 -3.09
C SER A 120 8.06 -12.22 -1.57
N THR A 121 8.05 -11.07 -0.90
CA THR A 121 8.11 -10.98 0.56
C THR A 121 7.22 -9.85 1.11
N THR A 122 6.64 -10.06 2.29
CA THR A 122 5.93 -9.00 3.03
C THR A 122 6.41 -8.96 4.47
N ALA A 123 6.68 -7.77 4.99
CA ALA A 123 6.91 -7.54 6.41
C ALA A 123 5.89 -6.57 6.95
N GLU A 124 5.22 -6.97 8.03
CA GLU A 124 4.54 -6.00 8.88
C GLU A 124 5.60 -5.25 9.67
N LEU A 125 5.52 -3.92 9.67
CA LEU A 125 6.46 -3.10 10.43
C LEU A 125 5.95 -3.03 11.87
N ASP A 126 6.41 -3.97 12.70
CA ASP A 126 6.22 -3.93 14.16
C ASP A 126 7.16 -2.89 14.80
N ASP A 127 7.00 -2.64 16.11
CA ASP A 127 7.67 -1.60 16.94
C ASP A 127 9.22 -1.66 16.98
N ARG A 128 9.85 -2.44 16.09
CA ARG A 128 11.29 -2.61 16.03
C ARG A 128 11.92 -1.41 15.30
N ARG A 129 12.84 -0.74 15.99
CA ARG A 129 13.73 0.29 15.43
C ARG A 129 14.78 -0.38 14.53
N GLY A 130 14.97 0.12 13.30
CA GLY A 130 15.96 -0.39 12.33
C GLY A 130 15.54 -0.20 10.87
N THR A 131 16.36 -0.72 9.93
CA THR A 131 16.01 -0.80 8.51
C THR A 131 14.74 -1.62 8.33
N PRO A 132 13.72 -1.14 7.57
CA PRO A 132 12.49 -1.90 7.34
C PRO A 132 12.81 -3.28 6.75
N PRO A 133 12.41 -4.38 7.41
CA PRO A 133 12.61 -5.71 6.86
C PRO A 133 11.84 -5.84 5.53
N ILE A 134 12.40 -6.58 4.58
CA ILE A 134 11.69 -6.93 3.33
C ILE A 134 10.71 -8.10 3.54
N GLY A 135 10.84 -8.84 4.65
CA GLY A 135 9.90 -9.89 5.06
C GLY A 135 10.35 -11.31 4.71
N ARG A 136 9.40 -12.25 4.75
CA ARG A 136 9.59 -13.67 4.40
C ARG A 136 8.85 -14.02 3.10
N PRO A 137 9.27 -15.07 2.37
CA PRO A 137 8.62 -15.51 1.15
C PRO A 137 7.11 -15.70 1.28
N ILE A 138 6.32 -15.29 0.29
CA ILE A 138 4.93 -15.71 0.18
C ILE A 138 4.84 -17.21 -0.18
N ALA A 139 3.65 -17.81 -0.10
CA ALA A 139 3.50 -19.25 -0.32
C ALA A 139 4.05 -19.65 -1.71
N ASN A 140 4.87 -20.70 -1.75
CA ASN A 140 5.56 -21.24 -2.94
C ASN A 140 6.73 -20.40 -3.52
N THR A 141 7.41 -19.59 -2.71
CA THR A 141 8.66 -18.90 -3.13
C THR A 141 9.82 -19.23 -2.16
N ARG A 142 11.06 -19.30 -2.66
CA ARG A 142 12.29 -19.46 -1.85
C ARG A 142 13.17 -18.21 -1.98
N ALA A 143 13.85 -17.85 -0.88
CA ALA A 143 14.87 -16.80 -0.84
C ALA A 143 16.24 -17.36 -1.24
#